data_AF-A0A378B6C9-F1
#
_entry.id   AF-A0A378B6C9-F1
#
_cell.length_a   1.000
_cell.length_b   1.000
_cell.length_c   1.000
_cell.angle_alpha   90.00
_cell.angle_beta   90.00
_cell.angle_gamma   90.00
#
_symmetry.space_group_name_H-M   'P 1'
#
loop_
_entity.id
_entity.type
_entity.pdbx_description
1 polymer ?
#
loop_
_entity_poly.entity_id
_entity_poly.type
_entity_poly.pdbx_seq_one_letter_code
_entity_poly.pdbx_strand_id
1 'polypeptide(L)'
;MLDAEAAMVRFLNLIAGEPDIARVPIMIDSSKWEVIEKGLKCIQGKGIVNSISMKEGVESFIHHAKLVRRYGAAVVVMAFDEVGQADTRERKIEICRRAYKILTEEVGFPAGRYYLRPQYLCRRHRYRRA
;
A
#
# COMPACT_ATOMS: atom_id res chain seq x y z
N MET A 1 -22.39 0.49 9.92
CA MET A 1 -21.20 0.66 9.06
C MET A 1 -20.05 1.05 9.97
N LEU A 2 -18.87 0.46 9.84
CA LEU A 2 -17.73 0.72 10.72
C LEU A 2 -17.08 2.06 10.31
N ASP A 3 -16.86 2.96 11.25
CA ASP A 3 -16.05 4.16 11.02
C ASP A 3 -14.57 3.74 10.96
N ALA A 4 -14.07 3.55 9.74
CA ALA A 4 -12.73 3.02 9.48
C ALA A 4 -11.63 4.00 9.94
N GLU A 5 -11.86 5.31 9.88
CA GLU A 5 -10.89 6.31 10.34
C GLU A 5 -10.79 6.28 11.87
N ALA A 6 -11.94 6.32 12.56
CA ALA A 6 -11.97 6.25 14.02
C ALA A 6 -11.40 4.92 14.54
N ALA A 7 -11.72 3.81 13.87
CA ALA A 7 -11.19 2.50 14.23
C ALA A 7 -9.65 2.43 14.06
N MET A 8 -9.12 2.95 12.95
CA MET A 8 -7.67 2.99 12.70
C MET A 8 -6.95 3.79 13.79
N VAL A 9 -7.40 5.03 14.05
CA VAL A 9 -6.79 5.90 15.06
C VAL A 9 -6.88 5.28 16.44
N ARG A 10 -8.05 4.76 16.83
CA ARG A 10 -8.24 4.12 18.14
C ARG A 10 -7.30 2.93 18.32
N PHE A 11 -7.18 2.06 17.32
CA PHE A 11 -6.34 0.88 17.40
C PHE A 11 -4.84 1.23 17.47
N LEU A 12 -4.40 2.21 16.68
CA LEU A 12 -3.01 2.67 16.71
C LEU A 12 -2.65 3.32 18.05
N ASN A 13 -3.55 4.09 18.65
CA ASN A 13 -3.34 4.65 19.99
C ASN A 13 -3.26 3.57 21.07
N LEU A 14 -4.05 2.49 20.97
CA LEU A 14 -3.96 1.37 21.89
C LEU A 14 -2.64 0.61 21.74
N ILE A 15 -2.17 0.38 20.50
CA ILE A 15 -0.87 -0.23 20.24
C ILE A 15 0.28 0.62 20.80
N ALA A 16 0.19 1.95 20.69
CA ALA A 16 1.21 2.85 21.22
C ALA A 16 1.34 2.76 22.75
N GLY A 17 0.30 2.30 23.46
CA GLY A 17 0.33 2.07 24.91
C GLY A 17 1.09 0.82 25.34
N GLU A 18 1.43 -0.09 24.42
CA GLU A 18 2.13 -1.35 24.70
C GLU A 18 3.55 -1.34 24.09
N PRO A 19 4.60 -1.11 24.90
CA PRO A 19 5.99 -0.98 24.42
C PRO A 19 6.51 -2.20 23.65
N ASP A 20 6.01 -3.40 23.97
CA ASP A 20 6.39 -4.64 23.27
C ASP A 20 5.86 -4.69 21.84
N ILE A 21 4.73 -4.04 21.56
CA ILE A 21 4.13 -3.97 20.22
C ILE A 21 4.64 -2.72 19.49
N ALA A 22 4.77 -1.59 20.17
CA ALA A 22 5.18 -0.32 19.56
C ALA A 22 6.60 -0.31 18.96
N ARG A 23 7.44 -1.30 19.31
CA ARG A 23 8.82 -1.44 18.77
C ARG A 23 8.87 -1.95 17.33
N VAL A 24 7.81 -2.57 16.81
CA VAL A 24 7.79 -3.11 15.43
C VAL A 24 7.12 -2.13 14.46
N PRO A 25 7.55 -2.07 13.19
CA PRO A 25 6.89 -1.24 12.18
C PRO A 25 5.42 -1.64 11.96
N ILE A 26 4.55 -0.64 11.80
CA ILE A 26 3.12 -0.85 11.57
C ILE A 26 2.81 -0.74 10.08
N MET A 27 2.13 -1.75 9.53
CA MET A 27 1.55 -1.69 8.20
C MET A 27 0.11 -1.16 8.28
N ILE A 28 -0.12 0.01 7.68
CA ILE A 28 -1.46 0.62 7.60
C ILE A 28 -2.12 0.08 6.34
N ASP A 29 -3.14 -0.77 6.55
CA ASP A 29 -3.86 -1.45 5.47
C ASP A 29 -5.26 -0.85 5.27
N SER A 30 -5.48 -0.23 4.11
CA SER A 30 -6.79 0.26 3.71
C SER A 30 -6.87 0.47 2.20
N SER A 31 -8.10 0.44 1.67
CA SER A 31 -8.40 0.85 0.30
C SER A 31 -8.71 2.34 0.16
N LYS A 32 -8.83 3.08 1.27
CA LYS A 32 -9.14 4.51 1.31
C LYS A 32 -7.91 5.31 1.73
N TRP A 33 -7.55 6.32 0.96
CA TRP A 33 -6.36 7.13 1.25
C TRP A 33 -6.50 7.91 2.56
N GLU A 34 -7.70 8.39 2.87
CA GLU A 34 -7.98 9.19 4.07
C GLU A 34 -7.67 8.39 5.35
N VAL A 35 -8.01 7.10 5.35
CA VAL A 35 -7.72 6.18 6.46
C VAL A 35 -6.22 5.93 6.57
N ILE A 36 -5.53 5.74 5.45
CA ILE A 36 -4.07 5.57 5.42
C ILE A 36 -3.38 6.81 6.00
N GLU A 37 -3.77 7.99 5.53
CA GLU A 37 -3.16 9.24 5.96
C GLU A 37 -3.40 9.55 7.43
N LYS A 38 -4.62 9.27 7.94
CA LYS A 38 -4.90 9.35 9.39
C LYS A 38 -4.02 8.41 10.19
N GLY A 39 -3.83 7.19 9.71
CA GLY A 39 -2.91 6.23 10.33
C GLY A 39 -1.46 6.74 10.34
N LEU A 40 -0.98 7.28 9.22
CA LEU A 40 0.39 7.81 9.09
C LEU A 40 0.64 9.01 10.02
N LYS A 41 -0.36 9.86 10.22
CA LYS A 41 -0.28 10.98 11.17
C LYS A 41 -0.32 10.54 12.64
N CYS A 42 -0.85 9.35 12.91
CA CYS A 42 -1.03 8.83 14.26
C CYS A 42 0.20 8.07 14.78
N ILE A 43 0.99 7.47 13.91
CA ILE A 43 2.17 6.70 14.29
C ILE A 43 3.39 7.61 14.55
N GLN A 44 4.18 7.29 15.57
CA GLN A 44 5.44 7.99 15.87
C GLN A 44 6.65 7.38 15.14
N GLY A 45 6.51 6.17 14.59
CA GLY A 45 7.57 5.42 13.90
C GLY A 45 7.40 5.35 12.38
N LYS A 46 8.31 4.62 11.72
CA LYS A 46 8.23 4.38 10.27
C LYS A 46 7.11 3.39 9.95
N GLY A 47 6.05 3.88 9.33
CA GLY A 47 4.95 3.04 8.83
C GLY A 47 5.24 2.40 7.48
N ILE A 48 4.41 1.41 7.14
CA ILE A 48 4.33 0.82 5.80
C ILE A 48 2.91 1.03 5.28
N VAL A 49 2.76 1.66 4.12
CA VAL A 49 1.46 1.85 3.47
C VAL A 49 1.12 0.60 2.65
N ASN A 50 -0.03 -0.03 2.94
CA ASN A 50 -0.60 -1.10 2.14
C ASN A 50 -2.01 -0.68 1.68
N SER A 51 -2.17 -0.13 0.49
CA SER A 51 -1.21 0.00 -0.60
C SER A 51 -1.58 1.17 -1.51
N ILE A 52 -0.70 1.50 -2.46
CA ILE A 52 -1.03 2.39 -3.59
C ILE A 52 -1.03 1.60 -4.90
N SER A 53 -1.69 2.11 -5.92
CA SER A 53 -1.75 1.52 -7.25
C SER A 53 -2.04 2.58 -8.31
N MET A 54 -2.03 2.20 -9.59
CA MET A 54 -2.41 3.08 -10.70
C MET A 54 -3.89 2.92 -11.09
N LYS A 55 -4.73 2.35 -10.21
CA LYS A 55 -6.17 2.14 -10.46
C LYS A 55 -6.90 3.44 -10.82
N GLU A 56 -6.56 4.53 -10.15
CA GLU A 56 -7.12 5.85 -10.36
C GLU A 56 -6.25 6.71 -11.30
N GLY A 57 -5.32 6.08 -12.02
CA GLY A 57 -4.37 6.74 -12.90
C GLY A 57 -3.02 7.07 -12.24
N VAL A 58 -2.10 7.50 -13.08
CA VAL A 58 -0.70 7.79 -12.71
C VAL A 58 -0.59 9.03 -11.81
N GLU A 59 -1.40 10.06 -12.04
CA GLU A 59 -1.34 11.29 -11.25
C GLU A 59 -1.66 11.04 -9.77
N SER A 60 -2.73 10.28 -9.50
CA SER A 60 -3.10 9.83 -8.15
C SER A 60 -1.98 8.99 -7.52
N PHE A 61 -1.41 8.05 -8.28
CA PHE A 61 -0.27 7.24 -7.84
C PHE A 61 0.96 8.10 -7.45
N ILE A 62 1.34 9.07 -8.28
CA ILE A 62 2.46 9.99 -8.01
C ILE A 62 2.16 10.85 -6.79
N HIS A 63 0.95 11.38 -6.68
CA HIS A 63 0.53 12.21 -5.55
C HIS A 63 0.67 11.44 -4.22
N HIS A 64 0.09 10.23 -4.17
CA HIS A 64 0.19 9.37 -3.00
C HIS A 64 1.64 8.95 -2.73
N ALA A 65 2.43 8.57 -3.74
CA ALA A 65 3.84 8.22 -3.56
C ALA A 65 4.65 9.39 -2.97
N LYS A 66 4.43 10.63 -3.43
CA LYS A 66 5.05 11.82 -2.85
C LYS A 66 4.63 12.04 -1.39
N LEU A 67 3.36 11.80 -1.06
CA LEU A 67 2.90 11.84 0.34
C LEU A 67 3.57 10.78 1.20
N VAL A 68 3.58 9.51 0.78
CA VAL A 68 4.24 8.44 1.54
C VAL A 68 5.73 8.75 1.78
N ARG A 69 6.42 9.27 0.76
CA ARG A 69 7.81 9.73 0.88
C ARG A 69 7.95 10.85 1.91
N ARG A 70 7.04 11.84 1.91
CA ARG A 70 7.02 12.95 2.88
C ARG A 70 6.81 12.46 4.32
N TYR A 71 5.95 11.47 4.52
CA TYR A 71 5.77 10.82 5.83
C TYR A 71 6.93 9.90 6.24
N GLY A 72 7.93 9.70 5.38
CA GLY A 72 9.07 8.82 5.67
C GLY A 72 8.69 7.33 5.80
N ALA A 73 7.54 6.95 5.26
CA ALA A 73 7.02 5.58 5.28
C ALA A 73 7.52 4.78 4.07
N ALA A 74 7.43 3.44 4.18
CA ALA A 74 7.58 2.55 3.04
C ALA A 74 6.23 2.29 2.38
N VAL A 75 6.21 1.78 1.15
CA VAL A 75 4.97 1.57 0.40
C VAL A 75 4.91 0.21 -0.27
N VAL A 76 3.76 -0.44 -0.20
CA VAL A 76 3.39 -1.58 -1.03
C VAL A 76 2.67 -1.07 -2.26
N VAL A 77 3.11 -1.51 -3.44
CA VAL A 77 2.49 -1.17 -4.72
C VAL A 77 1.78 -2.39 -5.28
N MET A 78 0.49 -2.26 -5.52
CA MET A 78 -0.32 -3.31 -6.11
C MET A 78 -0.18 -3.32 -7.62
N ALA A 79 -0.11 -4.52 -8.22
CA ALA A 79 -0.23 -4.72 -9.66
C ALA A 79 -1.69 -4.51 -10.13
N PHE A 80 -2.17 -3.27 -10.03
CA PHE A 80 -3.49 -2.81 -10.43
C PHE A 80 -3.34 -1.45 -11.10
N ASP A 81 -3.81 -1.32 -12.33
CA ASP A 81 -3.76 -0.08 -13.10
C ASP A 81 -5.14 0.31 -13.65
N GLU A 82 -5.19 1.27 -14.56
CA GLU A 82 -6.42 1.82 -15.13
C GLU A 82 -7.26 0.76 -15.90
N VAL A 83 -6.61 -0.30 -16.38
CA VAL A 83 -7.25 -1.41 -17.10
C VAL A 83 -7.77 -2.47 -16.14
N GLY A 84 -7.30 -2.47 -14.90
CA GLY A 84 -7.78 -3.34 -13.84
C GLY A 84 -6.67 -4.10 -13.13
N GLN A 85 -7.09 -5.21 -12.53
CA GLN A 85 -6.23 -6.07 -11.75
C GLN A 85 -5.38 -6.99 -12.65
N ALA A 86 -4.08 -7.09 -12.42
CA ALA A 86 -3.22 -8.00 -13.21
C ALA A 86 -3.43 -9.47 -12.81
N ASP A 87 -3.96 -10.24 -13.75
CA ASP A 87 -4.26 -11.67 -13.63
C ASP A 87 -3.17 -12.58 -14.26
N THR A 88 -2.57 -12.15 -15.36
CA THR A 88 -1.49 -12.85 -16.06
C THR A 88 -0.10 -12.47 -15.52
N ARG A 89 0.91 -13.30 -15.82
CA ARG A 89 2.29 -13.02 -15.42
C ARG A 89 2.83 -11.78 -16.15
N GLU A 90 2.49 -11.66 -17.42
CA GLU A 90 2.92 -10.60 -18.32
C GLU A 90 2.40 -9.25 -17.81
N ARG A 91 1.10 -9.16 -17.50
CA ARG A 91 0.48 -7.96 -16.92
C ARG A 91 1.09 -7.60 -15.56
N LYS A 92 1.36 -8.58 -14.70
CA LYS A 92 2.03 -8.33 -13.40
C LYS A 92 3.41 -7.70 -13.59
N ILE A 93 4.20 -8.21 -14.54
CA ILE A 93 5.53 -7.69 -14.85
C ILE A 93 5.43 -6.27 -15.43
N GLU A 94 4.51 -6.05 -16.37
CA GLU A 94 4.28 -4.76 -17.02
C GLU A 94 3.95 -3.67 -16.00
N ILE A 95 2.93 -3.88 -15.17
CA ILE A 95 2.49 -2.90 -14.16
C ILE A 95 3.59 -2.63 -13.13
N CYS A 96 4.26 -3.68 -12.65
CA CYS A 96 5.38 -3.53 -11.71
C CYS A 96 6.55 -2.74 -12.31
N ARG A 97 6.89 -2.96 -13.59
CA ARG A 97 7.94 -2.20 -14.29
C ARG A 97 7.56 -0.73 -14.47
N ARG A 98 6.30 -0.46 -14.85
CA ARG A 98 5.79 0.92 -14.98
C ARG A 98 5.83 1.65 -13.64
N ALA A 99 5.32 1.03 -12.58
CA ALA A 99 5.36 1.59 -11.24
C ALA A 99 6.80 1.83 -10.75
N TYR A 100 7.72 0.90 -11.01
CA TYR A 100 9.14 1.04 -10.68
C TYR A 100 9.75 2.29 -11.31
N LYS A 101 9.53 2.50 -12.62
CA LYS A 101 10.04 3.68 -13.34
C LYS A 101 9.48 4.97 -12.74
N ILE A 102 8.17 5.06 -12.54
CA ILE A 102 7.54 6.25 -11.95
C ILE A 102 8.12 6.54 -10.55
N LEU A 103 8.25 5.51 -9.71
CA LEU A 103 8.79 5.68 -8.36
C LEU A 103 10.25 6.15 -8.36
N THR A 104 11.08 5.60 -9.24
CA THR A 104 12.52 5.87 -9.24
C THR A 104 12.89 7.13 -10.03
N GLU A 105 12.30 7.31 -11.21
CA GLU A 105 12.66 8.37 -12.17
C GLU A 105 11.86 9.66 -11.93
N GLU A 106 10.56 9.58 -11.58
CA GLU A 106 9.71 10.76 -11.43
C GLU A 106 9.53 11.20 -9.97
N VAL A 107 9.30 10.26 -9.06
CA VAL A 107 9.06 10.55 -7.64
C VAL A 107 10.38 10.67 -6.86
N GLY A 108 11.46 10.03 -7.33
CA GLY A 108 12.72 9.90 -6.60
C GLY A 108 12.54 9.18 -5.26
N PHE A 109 11.73 8.11 -5.25
CA PHE A 109 11.43 7.33 -4.06
C PHE A 109 12.68 6.53 -3.64
N PRO A 110 13.09 6.55 -2.37
CA PRO A 110 14.31 5.87 -1.94
C PRO A 110 14.28 4.35 -2.21
N ALA A 111 15.40 3.83 -2.69
CA ALA A 111 15.61 2.39 -2.84
C ALA A 111 15.37 1.66 -1.50
N GLY A 112 14.78 0.47 -1.57
CA GLY A 112 14.45 -0.34 -0.39
C GLY A 112 13.24 0.15 0.41
N ARG A 113 12.53 1.20 -0.02
CA ARG A 113 11.31 1.70 0.63
C ARG A 113 10.02 1.47 -0.16
N TYR A 114 10.08 0.75 -1.27
CA TYR A 114 8.92 0.34 -2.06
C TYR A 114 8.95 -1.18 -2.29
N TYR A 115 7.79 -1.81 -2.18
CA TYR A 115 7.60 -3.24 -2.33
C TYR A 115 6.56 -3.49 -3.43
N LEU A 116 7.00 -4.02 -4.57
CA LEU A 116 6.11 -4.38 -5.67
C LEU A 116 5.43 -5.70 -5.34
N ARG A 117 4.10 -5.70 -5.23
CA ARG A 117 3.28 -6.89 -4.91
C ARG A 117 2.55 -7.37 -6.18
N PRO A 118 3.15 -8.28 -6.97
CA PRO A 118 2.43 -9.00 -8.01
C PRO A 118 1.39 -9.89 -7.30
N GLN A 119 0.11 -9.56 -7.43
CA GLN A 119 -0.93 -10.18 -6.63
C GLN A 119 -1.02 -11.71 -6.84
N TYR A 120 -1.25 -12.43 -5.75
CA TYR A 120 -1.57 -13.85 -5.77
C TYR A 120 -3.09 -14.01 -5.85
N LEU A 121 -3.61 -14.29 -7.05
CA LEU A 121 -5.00 -14.73 -7.18
C LEU A 121 -5.10 -16.18 -6.73
N CYS A 122 -5.83 -16.42 -5.63
CA CYS A 122 -6.28 -17.75 -5.28
C CYS A 122 -7.23 -18.24 -6.38
N ARG A 123 -6.75 -19.12 -7.27
CA ARG A 123 -7.59 -19.79 -8.27
C ARG A 123 -8.55 -20.73 -7.53
N ARG A 124 -9.66 -20.22 -7.00
CA ARG A 124 -10.75 -21.01 -6.36
C ARG A 124 -11.53 -21.90 -7.36
N HIS A 125 -10.92 -22.34 -8.46
CA HIS A 125 -11.60 -23.05 -9.56
C HIS A 125 -11.02 -24.43 -9.89
N ARG A 126 -10.16 -25.00 -9.04
CA ARG A 126 -9.65 -26.38 -9.25
C ARG A 126 -10.22 -27.47 -8.33
N TYR A 127 -11.15 -27.15 -7.42
CA TYR A 127 -11.76 -28.14 -6.51
C TYR A 127 -13.30 -28.18 -6.59
N ARG A 128 -13.86 -28.19 -7.81
CA ARG A 128 -15.31 -28.42 -8.03
C ARG A 128 -15.62 -29.43 -9.14
N ARG A 129 -14.69 -30.35 -9.43
CA ARG A 129 -14.95 -31.54 -10.25
C ARG A 129 -14.11 -32.72 -9.76
N ALA A 130 -14.69 -33.48 -8.85
CA ALA A 130 -14.59 -34.93 -8.70
C ALA A 130 -15.72 -35.35 -7.76
#